data_AF-A0A2V8E7A3-F1
#
_entry.id   AF-A0A2V8E7A3-F1
#
_cell.length_a   1.000
_cell.length_b   1.000
_cell.length_c   1.000
_cell.angle_alpha   90.00
_cell.angle_beta   90.00
_cell.angle_gamma   90.00
#
_symmetry.space_group_name_H-M   'P 1'
#
loop_
_entity.id
_entity.type
_entity.pdbx_description
1 polymer ?
#
loop_
_entity_poly.entity_id
_entity_poly.type
_entity_poly.pdbx_seq_one_letter_code
_entity_poly.pdbx_strand_id
1 'polypeptide(L)'
;MHKTSSAVWDVPSPVAVNSTFTVKVGVLCSASCGLATRHVAIQDETGCIIGEGILSAAPWVGTRALYWRVVELTAPGTEGLVSRALTLILAGTDDPPSGNASSDETAHEPRHEPATVTFSFRTDRPPEHRVAVTVMRHDTGEPLEGVEVRLGLYTASTGLNGRAEVELPEGRVELTIRKDGFAAPPLTLEVTKSLSIDVRATSVPTRAEMDEKLLADYPWG
;
A
#
# COMPACT_ATOMS: atom_id res chain seq x y z
N MET A 1 -10.16 27.58 -14.82
CA MET A 1 -9.91 26.63 -13.71
C MET A 1 -9.70 25.27 -14.33
N HIS A 2 -8.65 24.54 -13.97
CA HIS A 2 -8.36 23.21 -14.50
C HIS A 2 -8.80 22.14 -13.51
N LYS A 3 -9.45 21.11 -14.04
CA LYS A 3 -9.83 19.94 -13.24
C LYS A 3 -8.58 19.16 -12.85
N THR A 4 -8.56 18.67 -11.63
CA THR A 4 -7.51 17.80 -11.11
C THR A 4 -8.06 16.41 -10.80
N SER A 5 -7.18 15.42 -10.85
CA SER A 5 -7.44 14.06 -10.37
C SER A 5 -6.36 13.70 -9.37
N SER A 6 -6.71 12.89 -8.38
CA SER A 6 -5.81 12.49 -7.30
C SER A 6 -5.75 10.99 -7.11
N ALA A 7 -4.62 10.50 -6.62
CA ALA A 7 -4.40 9.10 -6.29
C ALA A 7 -3.68 8.98 -4.94
N VAL A 8 -3.94 7.90 -4.21
CA VAL A 8 -3.22 7.51 -2.99
C VAL A 8 -2.72 6.08 -3.17
N TRP A 9 -1.46 5.82 -2.83
CA TRP A 9 -0.86 4.49 -2.92
C TRP A 9 0.22 4.29 -1.85
N ASP A 10 0.79 3.09 -1.83
CA ASP A 10 1.71 2.60 -0.79
C ASP A 10 1.11 2.74 0.62
N VAL A 11 -0.19 2.47 0.73
CA VAL A 11 -0.89 2.50 2.01
C VAL A 11 -0.56 1.24 2.79
N PRO A 12 0.17 1.32 3.93
CA PRO A 12 0.43 0.15 4.75
C PRO A 12 -0.88 -0.40 5.31
N SER A 13 -0.97 -1.73 5.41
CA SER A 13 -2.13 -2.39 6.01
C SER A 13 -1.72 -3.77 6.54
N PRO A 14 -2.01 -4.09 7.81
CA PRO A 14 -2.61 -3.21 8.81
C PRO A 14 -1.64 -2.13 9.34
N VAL A 15 -2.19 -1.08 9.94
CA VAL A 15 -1.46 -0.02 10.67
C VAL A 15 -1.78 -0.12 12.16
N ALA A 16 -0.81 0.12 13.04
CA ALA A 16 -1.05 0.13 14.48
C ALA A 16 -1.99 1.28 14.88
N VAL A 17 -2.95 1.02 15.76
CA VAL A 17 -3.84 2.05 16.30
C VAL A 17 -3.04 3.18 16.96
N ASN A 18 -3.49 4.43 16.78
CA ASN A 18 -2.81 5.65 17.26
C ASN A 18 -1.36 5.82 16.80
N SER A 19 -0.88 5.09 15.80
CA SER A 19 0.47 5.27 15.25
C SER A 19 0.47 6.22 14.05
N THR A 20 1.62 6.80 13.77
CA THR A 20 1.86 7.47 12.49
C THR A 20 2.23 6.46 11.42
N PHE A 21 1.90 6.78 10.17
CA PHE A 21 2.28 6.00 8.99
C PHE A 21 2.36 6.92 7.77
N THR A 22 3.10 6.51 6.76
CA THR A 22 3.25 7.29 5.54
C THR A 22 2.46 6.70 4.38
N VAL A 23 1.87 7.57 3.56
CA VAL A 23 1.28 7.21 2.26
C VAL A 23 1.86 8.10 1.17
N LYS A 24 1.77 7.67 -0.09
CA LYS A 24 2.02 8.55 -1.23
C LYS A 24 0.70 9.11 -1.73
N VAL A 25 0.68 10.41 -1.98
CA VAL A 25 -0.44 11.11 -2.62
C VAL A 25 0.06 11.76 -3.90
N GLY A 26 -0.78 11.77 -4.92
CA GLY A 26 -0.44 12.34 -6.22
C GLY A 26 -1.58 13.12 -6.84
N VAL A 27 -1.22 14.11 -7.65
CA VAL A 27 -2.15 14.97 -8.39
C VAL A 27 -1.75 15.02 -9.87
N LEU A 28 -2.77 14.94 -10.72
CA LEU A 28 -2.68 15.15 -12.16
C LEU A 28 -3.64 16.29 -12.54
N CYS A 29 -3.20 17.21 -13.38
CA CYS A 29 -4.07 18.21 -13.99
C CYS A 29 -4.60 17.70 -15.34
N SER A 30 -5.88 17.92 -15.63
CA SER A 30 -6.49 17.52 -16.91
C SER A 30 -5.84 18.18 -18.13
N ALA A 31 -5.24 19.37 -17.93
CA ALA A 31 -4.47 20.10 -18.94
C ALA A 31 -2.99 19.70 -18.97
N SER A 32 -2.56 18.68 -18.20
CA SER A 32 -1.16 18.24 -18.09
C SER A 32 -0.18 19.35 -17.71
N CYS A 33 -0.60 20.28 -16.84
CA CYS A 33 0.27 21.32 -16.31
C CYS A 33 1.50 20.71 -15.61
N GLY A 34 2.65 21.40 -15.71
CA GLY A 34 3.83 21.06 -14.92
C GLY A 34 3.61 21.43 -13.46
N LEU A 35 3.27 20.47 -12.62
CA LEU A 35 3.06 20.67 -11.17
C LEU A 35 4.33 20.41 -10.36
N ALA A 36 5.48 20.36 -11.04
CA ALA A 36 6.77 20.12 -10.42
C ALA A 36 7.01 21.15 -9.31
N THR A 37 7.43 20.68 -8.13
CA THR A 37 7.78 21.54 -6.99
C THR A 37 6.66 22.47 -6.49
N ARG A 38 5.41 22.20 -6.87
CA ARG A 38 4.28 23.03 -6.45
C ARG A 38 3.83 22.71 -5.03
N HIS A 39 3.44 23.73 -4.27
CA HIS A 39 2.87 23.52 -2.95
C HIS A 39 1.47 22.89 -3.04
N VAL A 40 1.24 21.87 -2.22
CA VAL A 40 -0.01 21.15 -2.04
C VAL A 40 -0.34 21.12 -0.55
N ALA A 41 -1.55 21.51 -0.22
CA ALA A 41 -2.13 21.29 1.09
C ALA A 41 -3.08 20.08 1.04
N ILE A 42 -3.11 19.32 2.12
CA ILE A 42 -3.89 18.08 2.22
C ILE A 42 -4.86 18.24 3.39
N GLN A 43 -6.14 18.19 3.07
CA GLN A 43 -7.21 18.22 4.03
C GLN A 43 -7.77 16.83 4.28
N ASP A 44 -8.17 16.59 5.53
CA ASP A 44 -8.98 15.44 5.89
C ASP A 44 -10.47 15.65 5.58
N GLU A 45 -11.28 14.65 5.92
CA GLU A 45 -12.73 14.66 5.74
C GLU A 45 -13.47 15.76 6.54
N THR A 46 -12.82 16.37 7.54
CA THR A 46 -13.37 17.49 8.33
C THR A 46 -13.00 18.85 7.74
N GLY A 47 -12.14 18.88 6.72
CA GLY A 47 -11.55 20.09 6.15
C GLY A 47 -10.32 20.59 6.90
N CYS A 48 -9.86 19.85 7.93
CA CYS A 48 -8.65 20.19 8.67
C CYS A 48 -7.41 19.90 7.82
N ILE A 49 -6.44 20.82 7.81
CA ILE A 49 -5.16 20.62 7.12
C ILE A 49 -4.33 19.64 7.96
N ILE A 50 -4.13 18.44 7.43
CA ILE A 50 -3.36 17.37 8.08
C ILE A 50 -1.94 17.24 7.53
N GLY A 51 -1.61 17.98 6.46
CA GLY A 51 -0.29 18.00 5.88
C GLY A 51 -0.15 19.02 4.77
N GLU A 52 1.07 19.48 4.55
CA GLU A 52 1.43 20.42 3.49
C GLU A 52 2.78 20.04 2.86
N GLY A 53 3.01 20.46 1.62
CA GLY A 53 4.30 20.20 0.99
C GLY A 53 4.45 20.53 -0.48
N ILE A 54 5.68 20.39 -0.97
CA ILE A 54 6.13 20.58 -2.35
C ILE A 54 6.05 19.27 -3.18
N LEU A 55 5.23 19.20 -4.21
CA LEU A 55 5.18 18.04 -5.10
C LEU A 55 6.54 17.69 -5.71
N SER A 56 6.70 16.43 -6.12
CA SER A 56 7.92 15.91 -6.74
C SER A 56 8.41 16.80 -7.89
N ALA A 57 9.72 16.91 -8.08
CA ALA A 57 10.30 17.71 -9.16
C ALA A 57 10.05 17.10 -10.56
N ALA A 58 9.89 15.77 -10.62
CA ALA A 58 9.55 15.03 -11.82
C ALA A 58 8.24 14.25 -11.61
N PRO A 59 7.47 13.98 -12.69
CA PRO A 59 6.31 13.11 -12.61
C PRO A 59 6.72 11.68 -12.25
N TRP A 60 5.78 10.91 -11.71
CA TRP A 60 5.95 9.49 -11.43
C TRP A 60 6.28 8.72 -12.71
N VAL A 61 7.27 7.83 -12.65
CA VAL A 61 7.75 7.05 -13.81
C VAL A 61 6.60 6.25 -14.42
N GLY A 62 6.50 6.28 -15.75
CA GLY A 62 5.40 5.62 -16.47
C GLY A 62 4.10 6.43 -16.52
N THR A 63 4.07 7.64 -15.96
CA THR A 63 2.94 8.57 -16.08
C THR A 63 3.31 9.80 -16.91
N ARG A 64 2.31 10.47 -17.47
CA ARG A 64 2.52 11.69 -18.27
C ARG A 64 2.78 12.93 -17.41
N ALA A 65 2.11 13.03 -16.25
CA ALA A 65 2.16 14.24 -15.40
C ALA A 65 1.65 13.98 -13.95
N LEU A 66 1.79 12.77 -13.41
CA LEU A 66 1.39 12.53 -12.00
C LEU A 66 2.51 13.01 -11.07
N TYR A 67 2.30 14.14 -10.42
CA TYR A 67 3.25 14.68 -9.44
C TYR A 67 2.81 14.25 -8.04
N TRP A 68 3.76 13.94 -7.16
CA TRP A 68 3.45 13.22 -5.94
C TRP A 68 4.31 13.66 -4.74
N ARG A 69 3.89 13.27 -3.55
CA ARG A 69 4.63 13.47 -2.30
C ARG A 69 4.26 12.39 -1.29
N VAL A 70 5.18 12.12 -0.35
CA VAL A 70 4.92 11.32 0.84
C VAL A 70 4.28 12.19 1.92
N VAL A 71 3.24 11.67 2.55
CA VAL A 71 2.46 12.35 3.60
C VAL A 71 2.42 11.45 4.81
N GLU A 72 2.66 12.03 5.98
CA GLU A 72 2.47 11.35 7.25
C GLU A 72 1.01 11.51 7.72
N LEU A 73 0.38 10.41 8.11
CA LEU A 73 -0.99 10.33 8.62
C LEU A 73 -0.96 9.65 9.99
N THR A 74 -1.98 9.92 10.81
CA THR A 74 -2.22 9.20 12.07
C THR A 74 -3.36 8.21 11.90
N ALA A 75 -3.15 6.97 12.35
CA ALA A 75 -4.18 5.95 12.38
C ALA A 75 -5.16 6.20 13.55
N PRO A 76 -6.47 5.92 13.37
CA PRO A 76 -7.44 6.03 14.46
C PRO A 76 -7.12 5.08 15.63
N GLY A 77 -7.68 5.38 16.79
CA GLY A 77 -7.52 4.58 18.01
C GLY A 77 -8.39 3.32 18.10
N THR A 78 -9.04 2.93 17.01
CA THR A 78 -9.97 1.79 16.94
C THR A 78 -9.50 0.78 15.91
N GLU A 79 -9.55 -0.51 16.21
CA GLU A 79 -9.24 -1.60 15.28
C GLU A 79 -10.30 -1.73 14.17
N GLY A 80 -9.90 -2.26 13.01
CA GLY A 80 -10.82 -2.63 11.92
C GLY A 80 -10.54 -1.93 10.59
N LEU A 81 -11.50 -2.04 9.66
CA LEU A 81 -11.42 -1.41 8.34
C LEU A 81 -11.73 0.08 8.45
N VAL A 82 -10.81 0.90 7.99
CA VAL A 82 -10.91 2.36 7.96
C VAL A 82 -11.01 2.81 6.52
N SER A 83 -11.95 3.71 6.24
CA SER A 83 -12.05 4.44 4.97
C SER A 83 -11.84 5.92 5.23
N ARG A 84 -10.95 6.56 4.47
CA ARG A 84 -10.65 8.00 4.60
C ARG A 84 -10.77 8.70 3.25
N ALA A 85 -11.13 9.97 3.29
CA ALA A 85 -11.11 10.87 2.16
C ALA A 85 -10.06 11.97 2.40
N LEU A 86 -9.24 12.25 1.39
CA LEU A 86 -8.30 13.37 1.41
C LEU A 86 -8.61 14.32 0.26
N THR A 87 -8.58 15.61 0.55
CA THR A 87 -8.70 16.66 -0.46
C THR A 87 -7.35 17.35 -0.64
N LEU A 88 -6.81 17.28 -1.86
CA LEU A 88 -5.55 17.88 -2.26
C LEU A 88 -5.81 19.23 -2.92
N ILE A 89 -5.23 20.27 -2.35
CA ILE A 89 -5.39 21.66 -2.77
C ILE A 89 -4.05 22.17 -3.25
N LEU A 90 -3.93 22.44 -4.55
CA LEU A 90 -2.73 23.07 -5.10
C LEU A 90 -2.77 24.56 -4.79
N ALA A 91 -1.68 25.11 -4.24
CA ALA A 91 -1.57 26.54 -4.04
C ALA A 91 -1.65 27.27 -5.39
N GLY A 92 -2.54 28.25 -5.47
CA GLY A 92 -2.46 29.30 -6.49
C GLY A 92 -1.30 30.22 -6.14
N THR A 93 -0.61 30.77 -7.13
CA THR A 93 0.48 31.74 -6.92
C THR A 93 -0.01 33.16 -6.57
N ASP A 94 -1.25 33.28 -6.06
CA ASP A 94 -1.91 34.55 -5.76
C ASP A 94 -1.73 35.01 -4.30
N ASP A 95 -0.62 34.66 -3.64
CA ASP A 95 -0.16 35.41 -2.46
C ASP A 95 0.84 36.47 -2.94
N PRO A 96 0.50 37.77 -2.90
CA PRO A 96 1.42 38.79 -3.33
C PRO A 96 2.62 38.83 -2.37
N PRO A 97 3.88 38.81 -2.85
CA PRO A 97 4.95 39.43 -2.07
C PRO A 97 4.54 40.89 -1.92
N SER A 98 4.31 41.32 -0.68
CA SER A 98 4.18 42.72 -0.33
C SER A 98 5.39 43.48 -0.87
N GLY A 99 5.21 44.18 -1.99
CA GLY A 99 6.26 45.01 -2.60
C GLY A 99 6.12 45.15 -4.11
N ASN A 100 5.79 46.37 -4.52
CA ASN A 100 5.98 47.02 -5.82
C ASN A 100 5.60 46.30 -7.14
N ALA A 101 4.59 46.89 -7.78
CA ALA A 101 4.11 46.57 -9.12
C ALA A 101 5.20 46.72 -10.20
N SER A 102 5.31 45.69 -11.04
CA SER A 102 5.82 45.79 -12.41
C SER A 102 4.74 45.24 -13.33
N SER A 103 4.24 46.10 -14.22
CA SER A 103 3.37 45.74 -15.33
C SER A 103 4.19 45.05 -16.40
N ASP A 104 4.32 43.73 -16.26
CA ASP A 104 4.77 42.83 -17.32
C ASP A 104 3.68 41.77 -17.48
N GLU A 105 3.39 41.33 -18.71
CA GLU A 105 2.30 40.39 -19.04
C GLU A 105 2.43 39.08 -18.23
N THR A 106 1.90 39.10 -17.01
CA THR A 106 2.06 38.02 -16.05
C THR A 106 1.06 36.96 -16.48
N ALA A 107 1.56 35.94 -17.17
CA ALA A 107 0.80 34.74 -17.49
C ALA A 107 0.13 34.25 -16.20
N HIS A 108 -1.17 34.49 -16.08
CA HIS A 108 -1.96 34.07 -14.94
C HIS A 108 -1.85 32.55 -14.84
N GLU A 109 -1.20 32.07 -13.80
CA GLU A 109 -1.01 30.64 -13.66
C GLU A 109 -2.39 29.99 -13.47
N PRO A 110 -2.70 28.91 -14.21
CA PRO A 110 -4.03 28.36 -14.19
C PRO A 110 -4.38 27.86 -12.79
N ARG A 111 -5.50 28.35 -12.25
CA ARG A 111 -6.08 27.84 -11.01
C ARG A 111 -6.54 26.40 -11.18
N HIS A 112 -6.26 25.57 -10.18
CA HIS A 112 -6.63 24.16 -10.16
C HIS A 112 -7.76 23.92 -9.16
N GLU A 113 -8.72 23.09 -9.53
CA GLU A 113 -9.73 22.59 -8.58
C GLU A 113 -9.07 21.71 -7.52
N PRO A 114 -9.57 21.69 -6.28
CA PRO A 114 -9.22 20.65 -5.32
C PRO A 114 -9.60 19.26 -5.84
N ALA A 115 -8.73 18.26 -5.66
CA ALA A 115 -9.04 16.87 -5.99
C ALA A 115 -9.29 16.07 -4.71
N THR A 116 -10.35 15.26 -4.69
CA THR A 116 -10.64 14.36 -3.56
C THR A 116 -10.40 12.91 -3.95
N VAL A 117 -9.78 12.16 -3.05
CA VAL A 117 -9.49 10.73 -3.20
C VAL A 117 -9.86 9.98 -1.93
N THR A 118 -10.52 8.84 -2.11
CA THR A 118 -10.86 7.91 -1.04
C THR A 118 -9.94 6.70 -1.08
N PHE A 119 -9.50 6.24 0.08
CA PHE A 119 -8.71 5.01 0.22
C PHE A 119 -9.07 4.29 1.52
N SER A 120 -8.67 3.03 1.63
CA SER A 120 -8.98 2.21 2.80
C SER A 120 -7.78 1.40 3.26
N PHE A 121 -7.68 1.20 4.57
CA PHE A 121 -6.65 0.40 5.22
C PHE A 121 -7.22 -0.26 6.46
N ARG A 122 -6.54 -1.29 6.97
CA ARG A 122 -6.90 -1.87 8.28
C ARG A 122 -6.07 -1.26 9.38
N THR A 123 -6.67 -1.18 10.55
CA THR A 123 -6.01 -0.87 11.81
C THR A 123 -6.07 -2.08 12.72
N ASP A 124 -5.00 -2.28 13.48
CA ASP A 124 -4.88 -3.36 14.45
C ASP A 124 -4.03 -2.88 15.63
N ARG A 125 -3.89 -3.69 16.67
CA ARG A 125 -3.01 -3.42 17.80
C ARG A 125 -1.55 -3.29 17.34
N PRO A 126 -0.71 -2.57 18.10
CA PRO A 126 0.73 -2.54 17.84
C PRO A 126 1.32 -3.95 17.83
N PRO A 127 2.26 -4.27 16.94
CA PRO A 127 2.90 -5.57 16.94
C PRO A 127 3.79 -5.75 18.17
N GLU A 128 3.54 -6.79 18.98
CA GLU A 128 4.38 -7.13 20.14
C GLU A 128 5.31 -8.33 19.90
N HIS A 129 5.04 -9.12 18.86
CA HIS A 129 5.72 -10.39 18.63
C HIS A 129 6.18 -10.55 17.18
N ARG A 130 7.28 -11.31 17.00
CA ARG A 130 7.81 -11.71 15.70
C ARG A 130 7.60 -13.21 15.51
N VAL A 131 6.81 -13.59 14.52
CA VAL A 131 6.67 -14.98 14.07
C VAL A 131 7.50 -15.17 12.81
N ALA A 132 8.43 -16.11 12.86
CA ALA A 132 9.24 -16.46 11.70
C ALA A 132 8.83 -17.83 11.16
N VAL A 133 8.53 -17.88 9.87
CA VAL A 133 8.01 -19.07 9.20
C VAL A 133 9.03 -19.53 8.18
N THR A 134 9.50 -20.76 8.33
CA THR A 134 10.37 -21.43 7.36
C THR A 134 9.53 -22.44 6.59
N VAL A 135 9.41 -22.25 5.27
CA VAL A 135 8.67 -23.17 4.41
C VAL A 135 9.64 -24.04 3.65
N MET A 136 9.47 -25.35 3.78
CA MET A 136 10.30 -26.36 3.14
C MET A 136 9.43 -27.34 2.36
N ARG A 137 10.00 -27.90 1.30
CA ARG A 137 9.41 -29.01 0.59
C ARG A 137 9.30 -30.24 1.50
N HIS A 138 8.17 -30.94 1.45
CA HIS A 138 7.92 -32.09 2.32
C HIS A 138 8.78 -33.32 1.94
N ASP A 139 9.00 -33.57 0.66
CA ASP A 139 9.73 -34.71 0.11
C ASP A 139 11.27 -34.56 0.16
N THR A 140 11.81 -33.39 -0.19
CA THR A 140 13.27 -33.15 -0.26
C THR A 140 13.82 -32.41 0.96
N GLY A 141 12.96 -31.69 1.68
CA GLY A 141 13.38 -30.79 2.75
C GLY A 141 13.98 -29.47 2.27
N GLU A 142 14.02 -29.20 0.96
CA GLU A 142 14.58 -27.98 0.40
C GLU A 142 13.76 -26.73 0.80
N PRO A 143 14.41 -25.58 1.06
CA PRO A 143 13.71 -24.33 1.34
C PRO A 143 12.94 -23.83 0.11
N LEU A 144 11.75 -23.28 0.33
CA LEU A 144 10.90 -22.74 -0.73
C LEU A 144 10.89 -21.20 -0.71
N GLU A 145 11.52 -20.57 -1.70
CA GLU A 145 11.47 -19.12 -1.93
C GLU A 145 10.13 -18.67 -2.52
N GLY A 146 9.71 -17.44 -2.24
CA GLY A 146 8.56 -16.79 -2.87
C GLY A 146 7.23 -17.43 -2.50
N VAL A 147 7.17 -18.08 -1.33
CA VAL A 147 5.93 -18.54 -0.72
C VAL A 147 5.31 -17.36 0.01
N GLU A 148 4.08 -17.00 -0.33
CA GLU A 148 3.31 -16.04 0.46
C GLU A 148 2.86 -16.73 1.75
N VAL A 149 3.33 -16.23 2.89
CA VAL A 149 2.93 -16.63 4.23
C VAL A 149 1.92 -15.62 4.74
N ARG A 150 0.77 -16.12 5.22
CA ARG A 150 -0.28 -15.29 5.78
C ARG A 150 -0.59 -15.71 7.21
N LEU A 151 -0.60 -14.73 8.10
CA LEU A 151 -0.99 -14.83 9.51
C LEU A 151 -2.13 -13.83 9.73
N GLY A 152 -3.37 -14.27 9.47
CA GLY A 152 -4.56 -13.41 9.55
C GLY A 152 -4.50 -12.23 8.56
N LEU A 153 -4.37 -11.01 9.09
CA LEU A 153 -4.25 -9.77 8.30
C LEU A 153 -2.82 -9.54 7.76
N TYR A 154 -1.83 -10.22 8.32
CA TYR A 154 -0.42 -9.98 8.05
C TYR A 154 0.10 -10.95 7.00
N THR A 155 0.92 -10.45 6.08
CA THR A 155 1.50 -11.24 4.98
C THR A 155 2.98 -10.93 4.79
N ALA A 156 3.76 -11.95 4.47
CA ALA A 156 5.15 -11.81 4.05
C ALA A 156 5.50 -12.89 3.01
N SER A 157 6.53 -12.65 2.21
CA SER A 157 7.03 -13.65 1.25
C SER A 157 8.34 -14.24 1.74
N THR A 158 8.51 -15.55 1.56
CA THR A 158 9.78 -16.22 1.90
C THR A 158 10.92 -15.79 0.97
N GLY A 159 12.12 -15.61 1.51
CA GLY A 159 13.33 -15.39 0.72
C GLY A 159 13.98 -16.68 0.24
N LEU A 160 15.21 -16.58 -0.29
CA LEU A 160 16.02 -17.72 -0.79
C LEU A 160 16.22 -18.86 0.21
N ASN A 161 16.22 -18.56 1.51
CA ASN A 161 16.34 -19.55 2.59
C ASN A 161 15.00 -20.16 3.00
N GLY A 162 13.91 -19.86 2.28
CA GLY A 162 12.56 -20.32 2.60
C GLY A 162 11.95 -19.66 3.83
N ARG A 163 12.56 -18.59 4.36
CA ARG A 163 12.11 -17.92 5.60
C ARG A 163 11.41 -16.61 5.31
N ALA A 164 10.30 -16.38 5.99
CA ALA A 164 9.58 -15.11 6.08
C ALA A 164 9.45 -14.71 7.56
N GLU A 165 9.44 -13.41 7.84
CA GLU A 165 9.20 -12.88 9.18
C GLU A 165 7.99 -11.95 9.18
N VAL A 166 7.14 -12.11 10.19
CA VAL A 166 5.90 -11.35 10.34
C VAL A 166 5.84 -10.80 11.75
N GLU A 167 5.63 -9.49 11.86
CA GLU A 167 5.36 -8.80 13.11
C GLU A 167 3.85 -8.66 13.28
N LEU A 168 3.33 -9.08 14.43
CA LEU A 168 1.90 -9.07 14.71
C LEU A 168 1.62 -8.99 16.21
N PRO A 169 0.39 -8.61 16.60
CA PRO A 169 -0.01 -8.59 17.99
C PRO A 169 -0.09 -9.97 18.65
N GLU A 170 -0.13 -9.99 19.98
CA GLU A 170 -0.56 -11.16 20.74
C GLU A 170 -1.95 -11.61 20.31
N GLY A 171 -2.15 -12.92 20.12
CA GLY A 171 -3.47 -13.49 19.90
C GLY A 171 -3.48 -14.77 19.08
N ARG A 172 -4.70 -15.26 18.87
CA ARG A 172 -4.96 -16.46 18.06
C ARG A 172 -5.02 -16.09 16.58
N VAL A 173 -4.21 -16.77 15.77
CA VAL A 173 -4.11 -16.50 14.33
C VAL A 173 -3.97 -17.80 13.53
N GLU A 174 -4.54 -17.82 12.33
CA GLU A 174 -4.35 -18.92 11.38
C GLU A 174 -3.18 -18.60 10.44
N LEU A 175 -2.22 -19.52 10.38
CA LEU A 175 -1.14 -19.55 9.41
C LEU A 175 -1.60 -20.31 8.16
N THR A 176 -1.50 -19.66 7.02
CA THR A 176 -1.66 -20.28 5.70
C THR A 176 -0.50 -19.92 4.78
N ILE A 177 -0.26 -20.75 3.77
CA ILE A 177 0.75 -20.48 2.74
C ILE A 177 0.12 -20.52 1.36
N ARG A 178 0.68 -19.77 0.41
CA ARG A 178 0.29 -19.79 -1.00
C ARG A 178 1.51 -19.78 -1.91
N LYS A 179 1.64 -20.82 -2.72
CA LYS A 179 2.57 -20.92 -3.85
C LYS A 179 2.02 -21.92 -4.85
N ASP A 180 2.03 -21.58 -6.14
CA ASP A 180 1.57 -22.53 -7.16
C ASP A 180 2.40 -23.81 -7.14
N GLY A 181 1.76 -24.96 -7.32
CA GLY A 181 2.38 -26.28 -7.21
C GLY A 181 2.67 -26.77 -5.78
N PHE A 182 2.28 -26.01 -4.74
CA PHE A 182 2.50 -26.42 -3.34
C PHE A 182 1.28 -26.16 -2.45
N ALA A 183 1.05 -27.06 -1.50
CA ALA A 183 0.01 -26.92 -0.49
C ALA A 183 0.51 -27.37 0.89
N ALA A 184 0.02 -26.73 1.94
CA ALA A 184 0.14 -27.20 3.31
C ALA A 184 -1.20 -26.97 4.04
N PRO A 185 -1.58 -27.82 5.01
CA PRO A 185 -2.73 -27.56 5.84
C PRO A 185 -2.58 -26.25 6.62
N PRO A 186 -3.68 -25.52 6.89
CA PRO A 186 -3.64 -24.37 7.78
C PRO A 186 -3.22 -24.79 9.18
N LEU A 187 -2.50 -23.91 9.89
CA LEU A 187 -2.07 -24.12 11.26
C LEU A 187 -2.55 -22.98 12.15
N THR A 188 -3.32 -23.29 13.18
CA THR A 188 -3.69 -22.29 14.19
C THR A 188 -2.56 -22.10 15.20
N LEU A 189 -2.18 -20.85 15.44
CA LEU A 189 -1.16 -20.44 16.38
C LEU A 189 -1.77 -19.57 17.49
N GLU A 190 -1.35 -19.81 18.71
CA GLU A 190 -1.54 -18.90 19.84
C GLU A 190 -0.24 -18.11 20.04
N VAL A 191 -0.19 -16.88 19.53
CA VAL A 191 1.01 -16.04 19.58
C VAL A 191 0.99 -15.28 20.89
N THR A 192 1.78 -15.74 21.86
CA THR A 192 1.99 -15.09 23.18
C THR A 192 3.44 -14.64 23.39
N LYS A 193 4.29 -14.92 22.40
CA LYS A 193 5.71 -14.57 22.33
C LYS A 193 6.20 -14.72 20.90
N SER A 194 7.36 -14.16 20.60
CA SER A 194 8.06 -14.43 19.34
C SER A 194 8.41 -15.93 19.22
N LEU A 195 8.18 -16.51 18.05
CA LEU A 195 8.37 -17.94 17.81
C LEU A 195 8.79 -18.24 16.37
N SER A 196 9.35 -19.43 16.13
CA SER A 196 9.69 -19.92 14.79
C SER A 196 8.91 -21.20 14.48
N ILE A 197 8.34 -21.27 13.28
CA ILE A 197 7.54 -22.40 12.79
C ILE A 197 8.14 -22.93 11.50
N ASP A 198 8.25 -24.24 11.41
CA ASP A 198 8.58 -24.93 10.16
C ASP A 198 7.30 -25.49 9.52
N VAL A 199 7.07 -25.14 8.26
CA VAL A 199 5.94 -25.61 7.46
C VAL A 199 6.47 -26.54 6.37
N ARG A 200 5.93 -27.76 6.31
CA ARG A 200 6.22 -28.72 5.25
C ARG A 200 5.14 -28.63 4.18
N ALA A 201 5.52 -28.18 3.00
CA ALA A 201 4.62 -28.05 1.85
C ALA A 201 4.74 -29.27 0.93
N THR A 202 3.59 -29.85 0.60
CA THR A 202 3.48 -30.99 -0.32
C THR A 202 3.30 -30.48 -1.74
N SER A 203 4.00 -31.09 -2.69
CA SER A 203 3.82 -30.83 -4.11
C SER A 203 2.40 -31.20 -4.55
N VAL A 204 1.73 -30.29 -5.25
CA VAL A 204 0.42 -30.50 -5.87
C VAL A 204 0.51 -30.08 -7.35
N PRO A 205 -0.40 -30.52 -8.21
CA PRO A 205 -0.45 -30.02 -9.58
C PRO A 205 -0.53 -28.49 -9.60
N THR A 206 0.29 -27.88 -10.44
CA THR A 206 0.23 -26.45 -10.73
C THR A 206 -1.07 -26.08 -11.40
N ARG A 207 -1.41 -24.80 -11.39
CA ARG A 207 -2.58 -24.30 -12.10
C ARG A 207 -2.55 -24.67 -13.59
N ALA A 208 -1.39 -24.58 -14.22
CA ALA A 208 -1.21 -24.91 -15.64
C ALA A 208 -1.46 -26.40 -15.91
N GLU A 209 -0.90 -27.31 -15.09
CA GLU A 209 -1.13 -28.75 -15.21
C GLU A 209 -2.60 -29.13 -14.97
N MET A 210 -3.27 -28.43 -14.05
CA MET A 210 -4.72 -28.61 -13.84
C MET A 210 -5.54 -28.14 -15.03
N ASP A 211 -5.22 -26.98 -15.61
CA ASP A 211 -5.92 -26.43 -16.77
C ASP A 211 -5.70 -27.30 -18.03
N GLU A 212 -4.49 -27.83 -18.24
CA GLU A 212 -4.20 -28.80 -19.32
C GLU A 212 -4.99 -30.10 -19.15
N LYS A 213 -5.04 -30.64 -17.92
CA LYS A 213 -5.84 -31.82 -17.62
C LYS A 213 -7.33 -31.57 -17.86
N LEU A 214 -7.84 -30.41 -17.44
CA LEU A 214 -9.23 -30.02 -17.69
C LEU A 214 -9.54 -29.96 -19.18
N LEU A 215 -8.67 -29.34 -19.99
CA LEU A 215 -8.81 -29.29 -21.45
C LEU A 215 -8.77 -30.69 -22.08
N ALA A 216 -7.84 -31.54 -21.65
CA ALA A 216 -7.75 -32.93 -22.13
C ALA A 216 -8.98 -33.77 -21.77
N ASP A 217 -9.65 -33.45 -20.66
CA ASP A 217 -10.88 -34.12 -20.21
C ASP A 217 -12.15 -33.55 -20.92
N TYR A 218 -12.06 -32.50 -21.75
CA TYR A 218 -13.18 -32.00 -22.55
C TYR A 218 -13.42 -32.87 -23.81
N PRO A 219 -14.69 -33.14 -24.18
CA PRO A 219 -15.04 -34.05 -25.27
C PRO A 219 -14.66 -33.57 -26.69
N TRP A 220 -14.05 -32.39 -26.85
CA TRP A 220 -13.64 -31.87 -28.16
C TRP A 220 -12.14 -31.56 -28.31
N GLY A 221 -11.35 -31.74 -27.24
CA GLY A 221 -9.91 -31.42 -27.24
C GLY A 221 -9.59 -29.94 -27.19
#